data_AF-A0A2D4JUN7-F1
#
_entry.id   AF-A0A2D4JUN7-F1
#
_cell.length_a   1.000
_cell.length_b   1.000
_cell.length_c   1.000
_cell.angle_alpha   90.00
_cell.angle_beta   90.00
_cell.angle_gamma   90.00
#
_symmetry.space_group_name_H-M   'P 1'
#
loop_
_entity.id
_entity.type
_entity.pdbx_description
1 polymer ?
#
loop_
_entity_poly.entity_id
_entity_poly.type
_entity_poly.pdbx_seq_one_letter_code
_entity_poly.pdbx_strand_id
1 'polypeptide(L)'
;YKSQPRKKESLLTCLADLFHSIATQKKKVGVIPPKKFITRLRKENELFDNYMQQDAHEFLNYLLNTVADILQEEKKQEKQNGRLPNGSIDSENNNSPDPTWVHEIFQGTLTNETRCLTCETISSKDEDFLDLSVDVEQNTSITHCLRGFSNTETLCSEYK
;
A
#
# COMPACT_ATOMS: atom_id res chain seq x y z
N TYR A 1 0.08 -38.22 -7.28
CA TYR A 1 -0.49 -36.89 -6.95
C TYR A 1 0.63 -36.01 -6.43
N LYS A 2 1.11 -35.05 -7.24
CA LYS A 2 2.06 -34.06 -6.74
C LYS A 2 1.29 -33.09 -5.84
N SER A 3 1.52 -33.16 -4.53
CA SER A 3 1.04 -32.15 -3.59
C SER A 3 1.66 -30.82 -4.01
N GLN A 4 0.85 -29.86 -4.48
CA GLN A 4 1.30 -28.48 -4.57
C GLN A 4 1.82 -28.07 -3.19
N PRO A 5 2.98 -27.40 -3.09
CA PRO A 5 3.43 -26.87 -1.81
C PRO A 5 2.33 -25.93 -1.30
N ARG A 6 1.76 -26.25 -0.14
CA ARG A 6 0.77 -25.38 0.50
C ARG A 6 1.45 -24.04 0.71
N LYS A 7 1.03 -23.00 -0.04
CA LYS A 7 1.43 -21.62 0.26
C LYS A 7 1.11 -21.36 1.72
N LYS A 8 2.07 -20.78 2.44
CA LYS A 8 1.91 -20.43 3.86
C LYS A 8 0.73 -19.46 3.98
N GLU A 9 -0.19 -19.73 4.89
CA GLU A 9 -1.35 -18.87 5.10
C GLU A 9 -0.91 -17.48 5.57
N SER A 10 -1.31 -16.46 4.81
CA SER A 10 -1.04 -15.03 5.00
C SER A 10 -2.30 -14.20 4.78
N LEU A 11 -2.29 -12.92 5.20
CA LEU A 11 -3.38 -11.98 4.93
C LEU A 11 -3.73 -11.89 3.43
N LEU A 12 -2.72 -11.91 2.55
CA LEU A 12 -2.92 -11.96 1.09
C LEU A 12 -3.68 -13.22 0.65
N THR A 13 -3.33 -14.41 1.15
CA THR A 13 -4.06 -15.63 0.79
C THR A 13 -5.50 -15.60 1.30
N CYS A 14 -5.75 -15.06 2.49
CA CYS A 14 -7.11 -14.90 3.01
C CYS A 14 -7.93 -13.88 2.19
N LEU A 15 -7.31 -12.80 1.73
CA LEU A 15 -7.93 -11.81 0.86
C LEU A 15 -8.27 -12.41 -0.52
N ALA A 16 -7.33 -13.16 -1.10
CA ALA A 16 -7.53 -13.85 -2.37
C ALA A 16 -8.69 -14.87 -2.28
N ASP A 17 -8.75 -15.67 -1.21
CA ASP A 17 -9.84 -16.60 -0.95
C ASP A 17 -11.20 -15.88 -0.83
N LEU A 18 -11.22 -14.70 -0.17
CA LEU A 18 -12.42 -13.89 -0.02
C LEU A 18 -12.91 -13.35 -1.37
N PHE A 19 -12.02 -12.75 -2.16
CA PHE A 19 -12.34 -12.25 -3.50
C PHE A 19 -12.78 -13.37 -4.44
N HIS A 20 -12.10 -14.52 -4.39
CA HIS A 20 -12.50 -15.70 -5.15
C HIS A 20 -13.89 -16.19 -4.75
N SER A 21 -14.20 -16.22 -3.45
CA SER A 21 -15.52 -16.62 -2.95
C SER A 21 -16.64 -15.67 -3.40
N ILE A 22 -16.35 -14.37 -3.49
CA ILE A 22 -17.30 -13.37 -4.02
C ILE A 22 -17.50 -13.58 -5.53
N ALA A 23 -16.41 -13.69 -6.31
CA ALA A 23 -16.46 -13.77 -7.77
C ALA A 23 -17.08 -15.07 -8.29
N THR A 24 -16.97 -16.17 -7.53
CA THR A 24 -17.48 -17.50 -7.94
C THR A 24 -18.88 -17.82 -7.42
N GLN A 25 -19.55 -16.84 -6.81
CA GLN A 25 -20.87 -17.06 -6.23
C GLN A 25 -21.91 -17.40 -7.30
N LYS A 26 -22.71 -18.47 -7.07
CA LYS A 26 -23.72 -18.93 -8.04
C LYS A 26 -24.88 -17.94 -8.19
N LYS A 27 -25.22 -17.23 -7.12
CA LYS A 27 -26.26 -16.19 -7.09
C LYS A 27 -25.64 -14.83 -7.35
N LYS A 28 -26.34 -13.97 -8.10
CA LYS A 28 -25.89 -12.60 -8.40
C LYS A 28 -25.82 -11.68 -7.17
N VAL A 29 -26.58 -12.00 -6.12
CA VAL A 29 -26.69 -11.20 -4.89
C VAL A 29 -26.69 -12.12 -3.67
N GLY A 30 -26.03 -11.69 -2.60
CA GLY A 30 -25.96 -12.40 -1.33
C GLY A 30 -25.01 -11.72 -0.34
N VAL A 31 -24.73 -12.40 0.77
CA VAL A 31 -23.82 -11.94 1.82
C VAL A 31 -22.77 -13.02 2.09
N ILE A 32 -21.51 -12.63 2.22
CA ILE A 32 -20.40 -13.52 2.59
C ILE A 32 -19.75 -12.99 3.87
N PRO A 33 -19.70 -13.78 4.96
CA PRO A 33 -19.03 -13.35 6.18
C PRO A 33 -17.50 -13.54 6.06
N PRO A 34 -16.68 -12.47 6.17
CA PRO A 34 -15.23 -12.54 5.95
C PRO A 34 -14.46 -13.09 7.18
N LYS A 35 -14.96 -14.15 7.83
CA LYS A 35 -14.46 -14.63 9.13
C LYS A 35 -12.97 -14.95 9.10
N LYS A 36 -12.51 -15.69 8.08
CA LYS A 36 -11.08 -16.07 7.95
C LYS A 36 -10.18 -14.85 7.81
N PHE A 37 -10.56 -13.90 6.96
CA PHE A 37 -9.82 -12.66 6.75
C PHE A 37 -9.75 -11.84 8.05
N ILE A 38 -10.87 -11.65 8.74
CA ILE A 38 -10.91 -10.90 10.01
C ILE A 38 -10.08 -11.59 11.10
N THR A 39 -10.18 -12.91 11.26
CA THR A 39 -9.35 -13.67 12.20
C THR A 39 -7.86 -13.52 11.89
N ARG A 40 -7.50 -13.50 10.59
CA ARG A 40 -6.10 -13.32 10.19
C ARG A 40 -5.60 -11.90 10.45
N LEU A 41 -6.38 -10.89 10.09
CA LEU A 41 -6.10 -9.48 10.33
C LEU A 41 -5.80 -9.21 11.82
N ARG A 42 -6.70 -9.67 12.70
CA ARG A 42 -6.55 -9.53 14.16
C ARG A 42 -5.29 -10.21 14.68
N LYS A 43 -4.92 -11.35 14.10
CA LYS A 43 -3.71 -12.08 14.49
C LYS A 43 -2.42 -11.40 14.02
N GLU A 44 -2.45 -10.69 12.89
CA GLU A 44 -1.26 -10.06 12.31
C GLU A 44 -1.03 -8.62 12.80
N ASN A 45 -2.05 -7.94 13.30
CA ASN A 45 -1.92 -6.58 13.82
C ASN A 45 -2.80 -6.36 15.05
N GLU A 46 -2.14 -6.14 16.19
CA GLU A 46 -2.78 -5.92 17.50
C GLU A 46 -3.70 -4.69 17.51
N LEU A 47 -3.43 -3.68 16.68
CA LEU A 47 -4.28 -2.50 16.53
C LEU A 47 -5.72 -2.88 16.16
N PHE A 48 -5.87 -3.91 15.32
CA PHE A 48 -7.17 -4.40 14.87
C PHE A 48 -7.74 -5.52 15.76
N ASP A 49 -6.99 -6.02 16.74
CA ASP A 49 -7.41 -7.11 17.66
C ASP A 49 -8.28 -6.62 18.82
N ASN A 50 -9.34 -5.90 18.47
CA ASN A 50 -10.36 -5.48 19.43
C ASN A 50 -11.72 -5.39 18.75
N TYR A 51 -12.71 -4.92 19.49
CA TYR A 51 -14.09 -4.75 19.04
C TYR A 51 -14.48 -3.28 18.83
N MET A 52 -13.50 -2.37 18.83
CA MET A 52 -13.73 -0.95 18.58
C MET A 52 -13.91 -0.68 17.08
N GLN A 53 -14.60 0.41 16.75
CA GLN A 53 -14.56 0.95 15.40
C GLN A 53 -13.15 1.47 15.10
N GLN A 54 -12.71 1.30 13.87
CA GLN A 54 -11.35 1.59 13.42
C GLN A 54 -11.41 2.52 12.21
N ASP A 55 -10.33 3.26 11.97
CA ASP A 55 -10.21 4.09 10.79
C ASP A 55 -10.03 3.21 9.53
N ALA A 56 -10.87 3.46 8.51
CA ALA A 56 -10.81 2.72 7.26
C ALA A 56 -9.57 3.07 6.42
N HIS A 57 -9.07 4.31 6.55
CA HIS A 57 -7.83 4.76 5.91
C HIS A 57 -6.64 4.01 6.47
N GLU A 58 -6.55 3.92 7.80
CA GLU A 58 -5.49 3.16 8.49
C GLU A 58 -5.52 1.68 8.11
N PHE A 59 -6.71 1.07 8.05
CA PHE A 59 -6.87 -0.31 7.58
C PHE A 59 -6.42 -0.49 6.12
N LEU A 60 -6.77 0.43 5.21
CA LEU A 60 -6.39 0.36 3.80
C LEU A 60 -4.87 0.42 3.64
N ASN A 61 -4.24 1.41 4.29
CA ASN A 61 -2.80 1.61 4.20
C ASN A 61 -2.04 0.40 4.78
N TYR A 62 -2.47 -0.11 5.93
CA TYR A 62 -1.93 -1.36 6.50
C TYR A 62 -2.08 -2.55 5.54
N LEU A 63 -3.26 -2.73 4.94
CA LEU A 63 -3.54 -3.85 4.04
C LEU A 63 -2.66 -3.81 2.78
N LEU A 64 -2.56 -2.66 2.13
CA LEU A 64 -1.78 -2.52 0.89
C LEU A 64 -0.29 -2.76 1.14
N ASN A 65 0.27 -2.14 2.20
CA ASN A 65 1.67 -2.34 2.57
C ASN A 65 1.95 -3.81 2.95
N THR A 66 1.08 -4.44 3.74
CA THR A 66 1.23 -5.86 4.11
C THR A 66 1.22 -6.76 2.87
N VAL A 67 0.33 -6.50 1.90
CA VAL A 67 0.30 -7.28 0.65
C VAL A 67 1.55 -7.02 -0.19
N ALA A 68 2.02 -5.77 -0.28
CA ALA A 68 3.25 -5.42 -0.97
C ALA A 68 4.47 -6.16 -0.37
N ASP A 69 4.61 -6.15 0.95
CA ASP A 69 5.69 -6.83 1.68
C ASP A 69 5.69 -8.34 1.44
N ILE A 70 4.51 -8.98 1.51
CA ILE A 70 4.37 -10.42 1.23
C ILE A 70 4.87 -10.75 -0.19
N LEU A 71 4.53 -9.93 -1.18
CA LEU A 71 4.92 -10.15 -2.57
C LEU A 71 6.42 -9.92 -2.81
N GLN A 72 7.00 -8.91 -2.16
CA GLN A 72 8.45 -8.68 -2.21
C GLN A 72 9.21 -9.86 -1.60
N GLU A 73 8.73 -10.39 -0.47
CA GLU A 73 9.32 -11.54 0.19
C GLU A 73 9.21 -12.81 -0.66
N GLU A 74 8.07 -13.05 -1.33
CA GLU A 74 7.91 -14.15 -2.29
C GLU A 74 8.95 -14.03 -3.45
N LYS A 75 9.10 -12.83 -4.04
CA LYS A 75 10.11 -12.58 -5.11
C LYS A 75 11.54 -12.82 -4.64
N LYS A 76 11.90 -12.37 -3.43
CA LYS A 76 13.24 -12.60 -2.84
C LYS A 76 13.53 -14.09 -2.67
N GLN A 77 12.55 -14.87 -2.19
CA GLN A 77 12.69 -16.31 -2.02
C GLN A 77 12.80 -17.04 -3.37
N GLU A 78 12.10 -16.59 -4.41
CA GLU A 78 12.22 -17.16 -5.75
C GLU A 78 13.61 -16.93 -6.37
N LYS A 79 14.17 -15.73 -6.19
CA LYS A 79 15.55 -15.40 -6.59
C LYS A 79 16.59 -16.25 -5.87
N GLN A 80 16.42 -16.48 -4.57
CA GLN A 80 17.33 -17.30 -3.76
C GLN A 80 17.23 -18.80 -4.08
N ASN A 81 16.04 -19.30 -4.43
CA ASN A 81 15.79 -20.72 -4.70
C ASN A 81 16.11 -21.14 -6.16
N GLY A 82 16.77 -20.28 -6.96
CA GLY A 82 17.35 -20.64 -8.25
C GLY A 82 16.36 -21.03 -9.35
N ARG A 83 15.10 -20.56 -9.28
CA ARG A 83 14.05 -20.89 -10.26
C ARG A 83 13.97 -19.96 -11.47
N LEU A 84 14.81 -18.93 -11.54
CA LEU A 84 14.92 -18.06 -12.71
C LEU A 84 16.11 -18.52 -13.58
N PRO A 85 15.91 -18.89 -14.85
CA PRO A 85 17.00 -19.11 -15.77
C PRO A 85 17.61 -17.75 -16.14
N ASN A 86 18.93 -17.61 -15.98
CA ASN A 86 19.81 -16.54 -16.49
C ASN A 86 19.13 -15.37 -17.23
N GLY A 87 19.08 -14.21 -16.58
CA GLY A 87 18.86 -12.92 -17.22
C GLY A 87 19.58 -11.83 -16.43
N SER A 88 20.75 -11.41 -16.95
CA SER A 88 21.55 -10.23 -16.59
C SER A 88 21.90 -10.03 -15.11
N ILE A 89 23.16 -10.37 -14.78
CA ILE A 89 23.92 -9.74 -13.70
C ILE A 89 24.18 -8.29 -14.15
N ASP A 90 23.21 -7.40 -13.97
CA ASP A 90 23.49 -5.97 -13.94
C ASP A 90 23.58 -5.56 -12.47
N SER A 91 24.83 -5.56 -12.03
CA SER A 91 25.27 -5.02 -10.77
C SER A 91 25.22 -3.49 -10.81
N GLU A 92 24.12 -2.86 -10.40
CA GLU A 92 24.17 -1.46 -9.93
C GLU A 92 23.14 -1.22 -8.81
N ASN A 93 23.61 -1.29 -7.56
CA ASN A 93 23.38 -0.30 -6.49
C ASN A 93 22.00 0.32 -6.19
N ASN A 94 20.88 -0.21 -6.68
CA ASN A 94 19.56 0.21 -6.21
C ASN A 94 19.10 -0.67 -5.04
N ASN A 95 19.33 -0.17 -3.82
CA ASN A 95 18.78 -0.71 -2.56
C ASN A 95 17.23 -0.71 -2.51
N SER A 96 16.55 -0.28 -3.57
CA SER A 96 15.09 -0.29 -3.66
C SER A 96 14.57 -1.70 -3.98
N PRO A 97 13.71 -2.30 -3.14
CA PRO A 97 13.11 -3.59 -3.44
C PRO A 97 12.34 -3.53 -4.77
N ASP A 98 12.33 -4.64 -5.52
CA ASP A 98 11.62 -4.69 -6.81
C ASP A 98 10.13 -4.33 -6.61
N PRO A 99 9.54 -3.49 -7.48
CA PRO A 99 8.13 -3.14 -7.39
C PRO A 99 7.25 -4.38 -7.53
N THR A 100 6.10 -4.35 -6.86
CA THR A 100 5.08 -5.41 -6.91
C THR A 100 3.87 -4.91 -7.67
N TRP A 101 2.94 -5.79 -8.03
CA TRP A 101 1.70 -5.36 -8.68
C TRP A 101 0.87 -4.39 -7.80
N VAL A 102 1.08 -4.37 -6.48
CA VAL A 102 0.45 -3.36 -5.60
C VAL A 102 0.97 -1.98 -5.97
N HIS A 103 2.30 -1.85 -6.12
CA HIS A 103 2.93 -0.61 -6.53
C HIS A 103 2.52 -0.23 -7.96
N GLU A 104 2.42 -1.19 -8.88
CA GLU A 104 1.96 -0.92 -10.26
C GLU A 104 0.53 -0.36 -10.34
N ILE A 105 -0.34 -0.71 -9.38
CA ILE A 105 -1.75 -0.27 -9.38
C ILE A 105 -1.95 1.00 -8.56
N PHE A 106 -1.30 1.11 -7.41
CA PHE A 106 -1.59 2.14 -6.40
C PHE A 106 -0.47 3.15 -6.18
N GLN A 107 0.77 2.86 -6.60
CA GLN A 107 1.87 3.78 -6.33
C GLN A 107 1.85 4.98 -7.28
N GLY A 108 1.90 6.16 -6.68
CA GLY A 108 2.31 7.39 -7.34
C GLY A 108 3.58 7.96 -6.69
N THR A 109 4.12 9.01 -7.28
CA THR A 109 5.28 9.75 -6.76
C THR A 109 4.93 11.23 -6.66
N LEU A 110 5.20 11.84 -5.51
CA LEU A 110 5.05 13.26 -5.23
C LEU A 110 6.43 13.91 -5.13
N THR A 111 6.63 15.03 -5.83
CA THR A 111 7.85 15.83 -5.69
C THR A 111 7.58 16.96 -4.70
N ASN A 112 8.18 16.88 -3.51
CA ASN A 112 8.14 17.92 -2.50
C ASN A 112 9.27 18.93 -2.75
N GLU A 113 8.92 20.17 -3.07
CA GLU A 113 9.88 21.26 -3.26
C GLU A 113 9.86 22.24 -2.08
N THR A 114 10.99 22.37 -1.40
CA THR A 114 11.18 23.33 -0.32
C THR A 114 12.13 24.42 -0.76
N ARG A 115 11.66 25.68 -0.77
CA ARG A 115 12.49 26.86 -1.04
C ARG A 115 12.82 27.58 0.27
N CYS A 116 14.11 27.72 0.57
CA CYS A 116 14.56 28.57 1.68
C CYS A 116 14.31 30.06 1.34
N LEU A 117 13.58 30.76 2.20
CA LEU A 117 13.27 32.19 2.00
C LEU A 117 14.45 33.13 2.31
N THR A 118 15.53 32.63 2.92
CA THR A 118 16.72 33.43 3.26
C THR A 118 17.82 33.36 2.20
N CYS A 119 18.12 32.15 1.71
CA CYS A 119 19.21 31.92 0.75
C CYS A 119 18.72 31.49 -0.64
N GLU A 120 17.40 31.38 -0.84
CA GLU A 120 16.75 30.97 -2.09
C GLU A 120 17.09 29.56 -2.60
N THR A 121 17.89 28.79 -1.85
CA THR A 121 18.16 27.39 -2.16
C THR A 121 16.87 26.58 -2.21
N ILE A 122 16.69 25.83 -3.29
CA ILE A 122 15.57 24.90 -3.49
C ILE A 122 16.08 23.49 -3.27
N SER A 123 15.39 22.72 -2.44
CA SER A 123 15.57 21.27 -2.31
C SER A 123 14.32 20.56 -2.78
N SER A 124 14.48 19.60 -3.69
CA SER A 124 13.39 18.75 -4.17
C SER A 124 13.61 17.32 -3.66
N LYS A 125 12.54 16.67 -3.21
CA LYS A 125 12.55 15.30 -2.73
C LYS A 125 11.33 14.57 -3.30
N ASP A 126 11.59 13.46 -3.98
CA ASP A 126 10.53 12.57 -4.44
C ASP A 126 10.12 11.61 -3.32
N GLU A 127 8.82 11.46 -3.11
CA GLU A 127 8.20 10.56 -2.13
C GLU A 127 7.13 9.72 -2.81
N ASP A 128 7.26 8.40 -2.68
CA ASP A 128 6.25 7.47 -3.15
C ASP A 128 5.05 7.40 -2.19
N PHE A 129 3.85 7.26 -2.75
CA PHE A 129 2.62 7.12 -1.98
C PHE A 129 1.72 6.04 -2.58
N LEU A 130 0.90 5.38 -1.75
CA LEU A 130 -0.13 4.42 -2.20
C LEU A 130 -1.54 5.01 -2.15
N ASP A 131 -1.69 6.15 -1.48
CA ASP A 131 -2.93 6.90 -1.32
C ASP A 131 -2.61 8.40 -1.15
N LEU A 132 -3.60 9.24 -1.41
CA LEU A 132 -3.48 10.69 -1.29
C LEU A 132 -4.53 11.22 -0.31
N SER A 133 -4.08 11.56 0.89
CA SER A 133 -4.89 12.25 1.89
C SER A 133 -4.98 13.73 1.54
N VAL A 134 -6.20 14.20 1.25
CA VAL A 134 -6.45 15.60 0.90
C VAL A 134 -7.34 16.27 1.94
N ASP A 135 -7.00 17.50 2.30
CA ASP A 135 -7.82 18.30 3.20
C ASP A 135 -9.14 18.69 2.53
N VAL A 136 -10.20 18.73 3.33
CA VAL A 136 -11.55 19.04 2.87
C VAL A 136 -12.05 20.34 3.49
N GLU A 137 -12.61 21.19 2.64
CA GLU A 137 -13.28 22.42 3.04
C GLU A 137 -14.78 22.34 2.73
N GLN A 138 -15.58 23.13 3.43
CA GLN A 138 -17.03 23.12 3.20
C GLN A 138 -17.38 23.66 1.81
N ASN A 139 -18.32 23.00 1.13
CA ASN A 139 -18.80 23.38 -0.21
C ASN A 139 -17.72 23.36 -1.32
N THR A 140 -16.69 22.52 -1.16
CA THR A 140 -15.64 22.36 -2.16
C THR A 140 -15.85 21.14 -3.06
N SER A 141 -15.02 21.01 -4.10
CA SER A 141 -14.99 19.83 -4.97
C SER A 141 -13.67 19.06 -4.81
N ILE A 142 -13.65 17.77 -5.11
CA ILE A 142 -12.41 16.97 -5.11
C ILE A 142 -11.35 17.57 -6.02
N THR A 143 -11.73 18.12 -7.18
CA THR A 143 -10.79 18.83 -8.06
C THR A 143 -10.15 20.03 -7.38
N HIS A 144 -10.90 20.73 -6.51
CA HIS A 144 -10.36 21.84 -5.73
C HIS A 144 -9.44 21.34 -4.61
N CYS A 145 -9.84 20.32 -3.84
CA CYS A 145 -8.99 19.72 -2.80
C CYS A 145 -7.64 19.25 -3.36
N LEU A 146 -7.64 18.59 -4.52
CA LEU A 146 -6.42 18.13 -5.18
C LEU A 146 -5.52 19.28 -5.66
N ARG A 147 -6.12 20.38 -6.12
CA ARG A 147 -5.34 21.60 -6.43
C ARG A 147 -4.76 22.21 -5.16
N GLY A 148 -5.56 22.25 -4.09
CA GLY A 148 -5.18 22.69 -2.75
C GLY A 148 -3.96 21.92 -2.22
N PHE A 149 -3.97 20.60 -2.35
CA PHE A 149 -2.88 19.72 -1.96
C PHE A 149 -1.54 20.09 -2.62
N SER A 150 -1.57 20.55 -3.88
CA SER A 150 -0.37 20.96 -4.62
C SER A 150 0.01 22.44 -4.48
N ASN A 151 -0.72 23.22 -3.66
CA ASN A 151 -0.43 24.63 -3.49
C ASN A 151 0.85 24.84 -2.68
N THR A 152 1.54 25.95 -2.96
CA THR A 152 2.68 26.39 -2.14
C THR A 152 2.20 26.81 -0.76
N GLU A 153 2.73 26.19 0.27
CA GLU A 153 2.58 26.61 1.67
C GLU A 153 3.83 27.36 2.13
N THR A 154 3.64 28.37 2.99
CA THR A 154 4.76 29.08 3.64
C THR A 154 4.88 28.61 5.09
N LEU A 155 5.94 27.89 5.40
CA LEU A 155 6.22 27.43 6.76
C LEU A 155 6.77 28.58 7.61
N CYS A 156 5.92 29.11 8.50
CA CYS A 156 6.28 30.09 9.51
C CYS A 156 6.14 29.46 10.90
N SER A 157 7.05 29.80 11.83
CA SER A 157 6.84 29.43 13.23
C SER A 157 5.61 30.16 13.77
N GLU A 158 4.62 29.42 14.28
CA GLU A 158 3.59 29.98 15.15
C GLU A 158 4.25 30.34 16.48
N TYR A 159 4.61 31.61 16.66
CA TYR A 159 4.82 32.19 17.98
C TYR A 159 3.67 33.13 18.30
N LYS A 160 2.78 32.67 19.18
CA LYS A 160 2.31 33.47 20.32
C LYS A 160 2.08 32.56 21.53
#